data_AF-A0A150P1R0-F1
#
_entry.id   AF-A0A150P1R0-F1
#
_cell.length_a   1.000
_cell.length_b   1.000
_cell.length_c   1.000
_cell.angle_alpha   90.00
_cell.angle_beta   90.00
_cell.angle_gamma   90.00
#
_symmetry.space_group_name_H-M   'P 1'
#
loop_
_entity.id
_entity.type
_entity.pdbx_description
1 polymer ?
#
loop_
_entity_poly.entity_id
_entity_poly.type
_entity_poly.pdbx_seq_one_letter_code
_entity_poly.pdbx_strand_id
1 'polypeptide(L)'
;MIGVHKQAELVVEVVDGLVHPTASSSYNLVVPPGFGENAIAKQIAERLAAITPRPLVAVLAPDTVKGVDDYLTLLHDQWSDVVHLPPQRSDAAADARLKRFLHTLPTGRPVVQIIKRFHRFLDSLDRFVLGTLRDAENARCLRTVTISPFGYDELKKRWERAGQILLASDYGDTHSMRQVDAPSEEELRELCRSQKPAPMHVIELASDLTGGYPEPFRAVVERWIRMKEPELTANVRRALREEAVQRMGPLVRKLDRPKEQRYRDSVVDLYQGSEETDALQTLAHHPWKNILLKEDALRAEALGEAAVRGAIEDAVNEHRESSYPRILFERARTFYQRKKYDVALGMLEAVHRSTSPGNVRLLEVHARVMAILYASNEGEPGMDTDWGKLRMAVEDASKVLAALSVRATDADRVKERYREIQALSSRVQGSLRGGNVRIVDTLAGFRGDDPDPRTAALLLLLKLEAARAIAGDALACMSVLALPEQIFRVWALWALKLDYYRAPDGADETWQRAEAAWPHGTLTRTTPGDQFASFEAFAYFALARWMDRPDVTAPEHDFKALNKAFSVHSFRRDAAHALTHTTAKAREQLFALIDRWLEALLARCDVHEEFTRAELFAQVEPLPILDDDGSFLWLG
;
A
#
# COMPACT_ATOMS: atom_id res chain seq x y z
N MET A 1 -25.30 -1.09 8.19
CA MET A 1 -24.17 -0.67 7.34
C MET A 1 -24.59 -0.87 5.89
N ILE A 2 -24.17 0.02 4.99
CA ILE A 2 -24.62 0.04 3.59
C ILE A 2 -23.39 0.03 2.68
N GLY A 3 -23.30 -0.98 1.80
CA GLY A 3 -22.24 -1.06 0.79
C GLY A 3 -22.31 0.10 -0.21
N VAL A 4 -21.19 0.43 -0.84
CA VAL A 4 -21.07 1.63 -1.70
C VAL A 4 -22.03 1.60 -2.89
N HIS A 5 -22.25 0.43 -3.49
CA HIS A 5 -23.20 0.24 -4.60
C HIS A 5 -24.66 0.57 -4.23
N LYS A 6 -25.02 0.39 -2.95
CA LYS A 6 -26.36 0.71 -2.43
C LYS A 6 -26.50 2.17 -2.02
N GLN A 7 -25.53 3.04 -2.32
CA GLN A 7 -25.68 4.47 -2.08
C GLN A 7 -26.89 5.05 -2.83
N ALA A 8 -27.20 4.56 -4.03
CA ALA A 8 -28.40 4.98 -4.74
C ALA A 8 -29.70 4.54 -4.03
N GLU A 9 -29.72 3.31 -3.49
CA GLU A 9 -30.84 2.80 -2.68
C GLU A 9 -30.97 3.57 -1.36
N LEU A 10 -29.85 3.88 -0.68
CA LEU A 10 -29.81 4.72 0.50
C LEU A 10 -30.38 6.11 0.21
N VAL A 11 -30.01 6.71 -0.92
CA VAL A 11 -30.55 8.01 -1.32
C VAL A 11 -32.07 7.92 -1.49
N VAL A 12 -32.59 6.85 -2.10
CA VAL A 12 -34.04 6.62 -2.22
C VAL A 12 -34.68 6.48 -0.83
N GLU A 13 -34.13 5.61 0.02
CA GLU A 13 -34.60 5.39 1.40
C GLU A 13 -34.67 6.69 2.20
N VAL A 14 -33.60 7.51 2.13
CA VAL A 14 -33.52 8.79 2.84
C VAL A 14 -34.55 9.76 2.30
N VAL A 15 -34.67 9.89 0.98
CA VAL A 15 -35.66 10.79 0.36
C VAL A 15 -37.08 10.40 0.74
N ASP A 16 -37.42 9.11 0.66
CA ASP A 16 -38.73 8.58 1.03
C ASP A 16 -39.03 8.83 2.51
N GLY A 17 -38.06 8.59 3.39
CA GLY A 17 -38.20 8.86 4.82
C GLY A 17 -38.32 10.35 5.17
N LEU A 18 -37.69 11.24 4.39
CA LEU A 18 -37.83 12.69 4.59
C LEU A 18 -39.22 13.18 4.20
N VAL A 19 -39.78 12.70 3.09
CA VAL A 19 -41.08 13.19 2.58
C VAL A 19 -42.29 12.43 3.12
N HIS A 20 -42.07 11.33 3.85
CA HIS A 20 -43.16 10.52 4.39
C HIS A 20 -44.11 11.35 5.28
N PRO A 21 -45.44 11.31 5.06
CA PRO A 21 -46.38 12.20 5.74
C PRO A 21 -46.52 11.94 7.25
N THR A 22 -46.44 10.69 7.70
CA THR A 22 -46.68 10.30 9.11
C THR A 22 -45.46 9.74 9.86
N ALA A 23 -44.49 9.15 9.17
CA ALA A 23 -43.28 8.53 9.70
C ALA A 23 -42.00 9.26 9.25
N SER A 24 -42.07 10.58 9.09
CA SER A 24 -40.94 11.39 8.64
C SER A 24 -39.75 11.26 9.60
N SER A 25 -38.55 11.02 9.05
CA SER A 25 -37.32 10.81 9.83
C SER A 25 -36.24 11.82 9.48
N SER A 26 -35.45 12.22 10.48
CA SER A 26 -34.12 12.84 10.26
C SER A 26 -33.05 11.74 10.19
N TYR A 27 -31.93 12.03 9.53
CA TYR A 27 -30.89 11.06 9.25
C TYR A 27 -29.50 11.55 9.65
N ASN A 28 -28.70 10.62 10.17
CA ASN A 28 -27.26 10.77 10.34
C ASN A 28 -26.54 9.80 9.40
N LEU A 29 -25.95 10.34 8.34
CA LEU A 29 -25.19 9.59 7.34
C LEU A 29 -23.71 9.65 7.69
N VAL A 30 -23.18 8.53 8.16
CA VAL A 30 -21.76 8.33 8.43
C VAL A 30 -21.06 7.92 7.14
N VAL A 31 -20.35 8.87 6.53
CA VAL A 31 -19.66 8.72 5.24
C VAL A 31 -18.18 9.07 5.43
N PRO A 32 -17.28 8.07 5.45
CA PRO A 32 -15.86 8.34 5.60
C PRO A 32 -15.28 9.18 4.45
N PRO A 33 -14.14 9.85 4.65
CA PRO A 33 -13.47 10.59 3.57
C PRO A 33 -13.19 9.67 2.37
N GLY A 34 -13.47 10.14 1.15
CA GLY A 34 -13.27 9.36 -0.09
C GLY A 34 -14.47 8.51 -0.53
N PHE A 35 -15.56 8.46 0.25
CA PHE A 35 -16.78 7.69 -0.08
C PHE A 35 -17.90 8.50 -0.75
N GLY A 36 -17.60 9.72 -1.22
CA GLY A 36 -18.54 10.50 -2.03
C GLY A 36 -19.57 11.32 -1.25
N GLU A 37 -19.22 11.88 -0.07
CA GLU A 37 -20.11 12.72 0.75
C GLU A 37 -20.87 13.79 -0.06
N ASN A 38 -20.19 14.46 -0.99
CA ASN A 38 -20.77 15.52 -1.82
C ASN A 38 -21.72 14.97 -2.87
N ALA A 39 -21.41 13.80 -3.43
CA ALA A 39 -22.27 13.14 -4.41
C ALA A 39 -23.58 12.68 -3.77
N ILE A 40 -23.53 12.12 -2.56
CA ILE A 40 -24.72 11.72 -1.78
C ILE A 40 -25.59 12.95 -1.49
N ALA A 41 -24.99 14.02 -0.94
CA ALA A 41 -25.73 15.26 -0.62
C ALA A 41 -26.44 15.84 -1.84
N LYS A 42 -25.73 15.89 -2.99
CA LYS A 42 -26.26 16.39 -4.26
C LYS A 42 -27.43 15.55 -4.76
N GLN A 43 -27.30 14.22 -4.75
CA GLN A 43 -28.35 13.30 -5.23
C GLN A 43 -29.62 13.37 -4.37
N ILE A 44 -29.49 13.52 -3.04
CA ILE A 44 -30.64 13.73 -2.14
C ILE A 44 -31.35 15.04 -2.51
N ALA A 45 -30.60 16.14 -2.65
CA ALA A 45 -31.15 17.45 -2.98
C ALA A 45 -31.87 17.46 -4.35
N GLU A 46 -31.24 16.87 -5.37
CA GLU A 46 -31.80 16.77 -6.73
C GLU A 46 -33.09 15.95 -6.76
N ARG A 47 -33.14 14.82 -6.04
CA ARG A 47 -34.36 14.01 -5.94
C ARG A 47 -35.47 14.71 -5.17
N LEU A 48 -35.17 15.38 -4.07
CA LEU A 48 -36.16 16.17 -3.34
C LEU A 48 -36.73 17.29 -4.22
N ALA A 49 -35.90 17.95 -5.02
CA ALA A 49 -36.35 19.01 -5.92
C ALA A 49 -37.33 18.52 -7.02
N ALA A 50 -37.30 17.23 -7.36
CA ALA A 50 -38.18 16.62 -8.34
C ALA A 50 -39.56 16.20 -7.78
N ILE A 51 -39.77 16.24 -6.46
CA ILE A 51 -41.02 15.84 -5.81
C ILE A 51 -42.07 16.95 -5.89
N THR A 52 -43.35 16.58 -6.05
CA THR A 52 -44.48 17.52 -6.07
C THR A 52 -45.47 17.19 -4.94
N PRO A 53 -45.86 18.16 -4.08
CA PRO A 53 -45.39 19.55 -4.04
C PRO A 53 -43.91 19.66 -3.63
N ARG A 54 -43.18 20.61 -4.23
CA ARG A 54 -41.73 20.78 -4.04
C ARG A 54 -41.39 21.07 -2.58
N PRO A 55 -40.60 20.20 -1.90
CA PRO A 55 -40.07 20.46 -0.56
C PRO A 55 -39.23 21.73 -0.49
N LEU A 56 -39.15 22.35 0.69
CA LEU A 56 -38.17 23.39 0.98
C LEU A 56 -36.86 22.72 1.36
N VAL A 57 -35.83 22.86 0.52
CA VAL A 57 -34.54 22.20 0.73
C VAL A 57 -33.45 23.24 0.85
N ALA A 58 -32.66 23.17 1.92
CA ALA A 58 -31.43 23.94 2.05
C ALA A 58 -30.23 23.00 2.15
N VAL A 59 -29.18 23.25 1.36
CA VAL A 59 -27.92 22.53 1.42
C VAL A 59 -26.87 23.43 2.05
N LEU A 60 -26.29 22.96 3.14
CA LEU A 60 -25.43 23.72 4.02
C LEU A 60 -24.07 23.05 4.14
N ALA A 61 -23.02 23.86 4.27
CA ALA A 61 -21.65 23.40 4.27
C ALA A 61 -20.75 24.35 5.08
N PRO A 62 -19.65 23.87 5.68
CA PRO A 62 -18.75 24.72 6.47
C PRO A 62 -18.04 25.80 5.65
N ASP A 63 -17.93 25.60 4.34
CA ASP A 63 -17.36 26.57 3.40
C ASP A 63 -18.27 27.78 3.16
N THR A 64 -19.59 27.61 3.32
CA THR A 64 -20.57 28.68 3.13
C THR A 64 -21.10 29.25 4.45
N VAL A 65 -21.03 28.47 5.54
CA VAL A 65 -21.51 28.88 6.86
C VAL A 65 -20.34 29.07 7.81
N LYS A 66 -19.94 30.33 8.07
CA LYS A 66 -18.86 30.66 9.01
C LYS A 66 -19.37 30.99 10.41
N GLY A 67 -20.68 31.20 10.55
CA GLY A 67 -21.33 31.50 11.82
C GLY A 67 -22.84 31.39 11.72
N VAL A 68 -23.52 31.67 12.84
CA VAL A 68 -24.96 31.52 12.95
C VAL A 68 -25.74 32.48 12.02
N ASP A 69 -25.24 33.68 11.76
CA ASP A 69 -25.90 34.62 10.84
C ASP A 69 -25.85 34.15 9.38
N ASP A 70 -24.69 33.63 8.94
CA ASP A 70 -24.56 33.02 7.61
C ASP A 70 -25.51 31.84 7.45
N TYR A 71 -25.61 31.01 8.51
CA TYR A 71 -26.54 29.87 8.55
C TYR A 71 -27.99 30.30 8.33
N LEU A 72 -28.46 31.29 9.11
CA LEU A 72 -29.84 31.77 9.02
C LEU A 72 -30.13 32.47 7.68
N THR A 73 -29.14 33.18 7.14
CA THR A 73 -29.25 33.86 5.84
C THR A 73 -29.35 32.84 4.71
N LEU A 74 -28.48 31.83 4.68
CA LEU A 74 -28.51 30.77 3.68
C LEU A 74 -29.79 29.94 3.72
N LEU A 75 -30.32 29.66 4.91
CA LEU A 75 -31.63 29.01 5.04
C LEU A 75 -32.75 29.87 4.45
N HIS A 76 -32.73 31.19 4.74
CA HIS A 76 -33.72 32.12 4.21
C HIS A 76 -33.67 32.19 2.69
N ASP A 77 -32.49 32.41 2.12
CA ASP A 77 -32.31 32.55 0.68
C ASP A 77 -32.78 31.29 -0.07
N GLN A 78 -32.27 30.11 0.33
CA GLN A 78 -32.57 28.85 -0.37
C GLN A 78 -34.04 28.41 -0.25
N TRP A 79 -34.70 28.69 0.88
CA TRP A 79 -36.13 28.40 1.01
C TRP A 79 -37.00 29.46 0.32
N SER A 80 -36.52 30.71 0.25
CA SER A 80 -37.19 31.80 -0.46
C SER A 80 -37.28 31.57 -1.97
N ASP A 81 -36.34 30.83 -2.55
CA ASP A 81 -36.36 30.41 -3.96
C ASP A 81 -37.58 29.56 -4.34
N VAL A 82 -38.22 28.92 -3.35
CA VAL A 82 -39.38 28.05 -3.57
C VAL A 82 -40.68 28.69 -3.11
N VAL A 83 -40.64 29.51 -2.06
CA VAL A 83 -41.79 30.21 -1.48
C VAL A 83 -41.37 31.61 -1.09
N HIS A 84 -42.15 32.64 -1.40
CA HIS A 84 -41.82 33.98 -0.96
C HIS A 84 -41.91 34.12 0.57
N LEU A 85 -40.75 34.24 1.23
CA LEU A 85 -40.65 34.42 2.67
C LEU A 85 -40.38 35.89 3.03
N PRO A 86 -40.93 36.40 4.14
CA PRO A 86 -40.67 37.76 4.59
C PRO A 86 -39.20 37.94 4.96
N PRO A 87 -38.62 39.15 4.78
CA PRO A 87 -37.22 39.43 5.12
C PRO A 87 -36.95 39.17 6.60
N GLN A 88 -35.79 38.57 6.90
CA GLN A 88 -35.38 38.34 8.29
C GLN A 88 -35.10 39.67 9.01
N ARG A 89 -35.66 39.82 10.20
CA ARG A 89 -35.31 40.92 11.12
C ARG A 89 -34.14 40.48 11.99
N SER A 90 -33.12 41.34 12.09
CA SER A 90 -31.90 41.09 12.88
C SER A 90 -32.05 41.52 14.36
N ASP A 91 -33.26 41.79 14.83
CA ASP A 91 -33.54 42.44 16.12
C ASP A 91 -33.51 41.50 17.33
N ALA A 92 -33.16 40.23 17.15
CA ALA A 92 -33.26 39.20 18.18
C ALA A 92 -32.09 38.22 18.17
N ALA A 93 -31.93 37.50 19.30
CA ALA A 93 -31.01 36.38 19.42
C ALA A 93 -31.28 35.32 18.34
N ALA A 94 -30.23 34.60 17.94
CA ALA A 94 -30.27 33.76 16.74
C ALA A 94 -31.23 32.56 16.85
N ASP A 95 -31.37 31.97 18.04
CA ASP A 95 -32.34 30.92 18.35
C ASP A 95 -33.78 31.42 18.21
N ALA A 96 -34.06 32.63 18.74
CA ALA A 96 -35.36 33.27 18.59
C ALA A 96 -35.65 33.63 17.12
N ARG A 97 -34.64 34.07 16.36
CA ARG A 97 -34.76 34.32 14.91
C ARG A 97 -35.08 33.03 14.15
N LEU A 98 -34.35 31.95 14.42
CA LEU A 98 -34.61 30.64 13.81
C LEU A 98 -36.03 30.15 14.13
N LYS A 99 -36.42 30.22 15.41
CA LYS A 99 -37.76 29.80 15.84
C LYS A 99 -38.85 30.58 15.12
N ARG A 100 -38.77 31.92 15.10
CA ARG A 100 -39.73 32.75 14.35
C ARG A 100 -39.75 32.37 12.88
N PHE A 101 -38.57 32.22 12.27
CA PHE A 101 -38.44 31.89 10.86
C PHE A 101 -39.13 30.56 10.52
N LEU A 102 -38.90 29.51 11.31
CA LEU A 102 -39.56 28.21 11.13
C LEU A 102 -41.09 28.27 11.26
N HIS A 103 -41.63 29.16 12.10
CA HIS A 103 -43.08 29.36 12.23
C HIS A 103 -43.71 30.09 11.03
N THR A 104 -42.91 30.79 10.22
CA THR A 104 -43.40 31.47 9.00
C THR A 104 -43.46 30.56 7.78
N LEU A 105 -42.93 29.34 7.87
CA LEU A 105 -42.91 28.40 6.76
C LEU A 105 -44.31 27.83 6.49
N PRO A 106 -44.68 27.61 5.21
CA PRO A 106 -46.00 27.12 4.86
C PRO A 106 -46.24 25.69 5.37
N THR A 107 -47.40 25.45 5.97
CA THR A 107 -47.86 24.13 6.36
C THR A 107 -48.24 23.29 5.13
N GLY A 108 -47.85 22.01 5.10
CA GLY A 108 -48.24 21.07 4.03
C GLY A 108 -47.16 20.70 3.02
N ARG A 109 -45.92 21.17 3.20
CA ARG A 109 -44.75 20.69 2.46
C ARG A 109 -43.61 20.30 3.41
N PRO A 110 -42.78 19.30 3.08
CA PRO A 110 -41.61 18.98 3.88
C PRO A 110 -40.59 20.13 3.86
N VAL A 111 -40.06 20.46 5.03
CA VAL A 111 -38.92 21.38 5.20
C VAL A 111 -37.70 20.54 5.56
N VAL A 112 -36.66 20.63 4.75
CA VAL A 112 -35.46 19.80 4.82
C VAL A 112 -34.22 20.66 4.82
N GLN A 113 -33.28 20.37 5.72
CA GLN A 113 -31.91 20.85 5.64
C GLN A 113 -30.94 19.67 5.48
N ILE A 114 -29.95 19.84 4.61
CA ILE A 114 -28.88 18.87 4.36
C ILE A 114 -27.57 19.52 4.78
N ILE A 115 -26.95 19.02 5.85
CA ILE A 115 -25.74 19.60 6.42
C ILE A 115 -24.55 18.70 6.07
N LYS A 116 -23.73 19.16 5.12
CA LYS A 116 -22.48 18.50 4.74
C LYS A 116 -21.42 18.73 5.81
N ARG A 117 -20.57 17.73 6.03
CA ARG A 117 -19.44 17.80 6.97
C ARG A 117 -19.88 18.29 8.35
N PHE A 118 -20.96 17.72 8.88
CA PHE A 118 -21.60 18.17 10.12
C PHE A 118 -20.57 18.35 11.25
N HIS A 119 -19.63 17.42 11.43
CA HIS A 119 -18.51 17.52 12.38
C HIS A 119 -17.77 18.87 12.45
N ARG A 120 -17.61 19.61 11.33
CA ARG A 120 -17.03 20.96 11.30
C ARG A 120 -18.05 22.07 11.48
N PHE A 121 -19.30 21.78 11.11
CA PHE A 121 -20.41 22.71 11.22
C PHE A 121 -20.74 23.08 12.67
N LEU A 122 -20.46 22.16 13.61
CA LEU A 122 -20.67 22.43 15.04
C LEU A 122 -19.66 23.38 15.66
N ASP A 123 -18.49 23.55 15.05
CA ASP A 123 -17.55 24.58 15.49
C ASP A 123 -18.09 26.00 15.21
N SER A 124 -19.07 26.12 14.30
CA SER A 124 -19.63 27.40 13.82
C SER A 124 -21.00 27.76 14.40
N LEU A 125 -21.65 26.87 15.17
CA LEU A 125 -23.01 27.07 15.68
C LEU A 125 -23.08 27.25 17.20
N ASP A 126 -23.98 28.11 17.65
CA ASP A 126 -24.33 28.26 19.06
C ASP A 126 -25.21 27.07 19.54
N ARG A 127 -24.97 26.61 20.78
CA ARG A 127 -25.74 25.54 21.44
C ARG A 127 -27.25 25.80 21.44
N PHE A 128 -27.67 27.06 21.53
CA PHE A 128 -29.10 27.43 21.55
C PHE A 128 -29.79 27.19 20.19
N VAL A 129 -29.02 27.28 19.10
CA VAL A 129 -29.52 26.95 17.75
C VAL A 129 -29.77 25.46 17.63
N LEU A 130 -28.87 24.61 18.13
CA LEU A 130 -29.04 23.14 18.12
C LEU A 130 -30.28 22.71 18.92
N GLY A 131 -30.53 23.32 20.08
CA GLY A 131 -31.76 23.08 20.85
C GLY A 131 -33.02 23.47 20.08
N THR A 132 -32.99 24.59 19.36
CA THR A 132 -34.10 25.03 18.50
C THR A 132 -34.35 24.07 17.34
N LEU A 133 -33.28 23.53 16.74
CA LEU A 133 -33.39 22.53 15.68
C LEU A 133 -34.02 21.23 16.20
N ARG A 134 -33.59 20.74 17.36
CA ARG A 134 -34.19 19.57 18.02
C ARG A 134 -35.69 19.75 18.22
N ASP A 135 -36.08 20.89 18.79
CA ASP A 135 -37.49 21.17 19.08
C ASP A 135 -38.33 21.25 17.79
N ALA A 136 -37.76 21.81 16.72
CA ALA A 136 -38.39 21.87 15.40
C ALA A 136 -38.53 20.49 14.73
N GLU A 137 -37.54 19.61 14.90
CA GLU A 137 -37.60 18.22 14.43
C GLU A 137 -38.66 17.41 15.17
N ASN A 138 -38.70 17.53 16.51
CA ASN A 138 -39.70 16.87 17.34
C ASN A 138 -41.12 17.36 17.01
N ALA A 139 -41.28 18.64 16.69
CA ALA A 139 -42.54 19.22 16.20
C ALA A 139 -42.86 18.85 14.75
N ARG A 140 -41.98 18.10 14.05
CA ARG A 140 -42.07 17.71 12.63
C ARG A 140 -42.10 18.89 11.64
N CYS A 141 -41.68 20.07 12.11
CA CYS A 141 -41.57 21.29 11.31
C CYS A 141 -40.30 21.34 10.48
N LEU A 142 -39.28 20.56 10.86
CA LEU A 142 -38.00 20.47 10.17
C LEU A 142 -37.55 19.00 10.11
N ARG A 143 -36.85 18.65 9.03
CA ARG A 143 -36.12 17.38 8.90
C ARG A 143 -34.68 17.67 8.54
N THR A 144 -33.75 16.89 9.08
CA THR A 144 -32.33 17.10 8.88
C THR A 144 -31.67 15.85 8.33
N VAL A 145 -30.81 16.04 7.33
CA VAL A 145 -29.81 15.05 6.94
C VAL A 145 -28.44 15.61 7.33
N THR A 146 -27.81 15.00 8.31
CA THR A 146 -26.40 15.28 8.62
C THR A 146 -25.51 14.29 7.89
N ILE A 147 -24.47 14.78 7.24
CA ILE A 147 -23.46 13.94 6.57
C ILE A 147 -22.12 14.24 7.21
N SER A 148 -21.49 13.22 7.78
CA SER A 148 -20.20 13.39 8.44
C SER A 148 -19.40 12.10 8.48
N PRO A 149 -18.10 12.15 8.73
CA PRO A 149 -17.30 10.94 8.75
C PRO A 149 -17.40 10.17 10.07
N PHE A 150 -18.13 10.68 11.07
CA PHE A 150 -18.27 10.03 12.39
C PHE A 150 -19.73 9.98 12.81
N GLY A 151 -20.12 8.94 13.54
CA GLY A 151 -21.44 8.87 14.17
C GLY A 151 -21.59 9.87 15.32
N TYR A 152 -22.83 10.14 15.75
CA TYR A 152 -23.09 11.10 16.83
C TYR A 152 -22.40 10.73 18.14
N ASP A 153 -22.31 9.44 18.50
CA ASP A 153 -21.63 9.00 19.72
C ASP A 153 -20.15 9.44 19.75
N GLU A 154 -19.46 9.31 18.62
CA GLU A 154 -18.06 9.73 18.50
C GLU A 154 -17.93 11.25 18.45
N LEU A 155 -18.86 11.94 17.78
CA LEU A 155 -18.88 13.40 17.74
C LEU A 155 -19.12 14.00 19.13
N LYS A 156 -20.05 13.46 19.92
CA LYS A 156 -20.31 13.85 21.31
C LYS A 156 -19.06 13.68 22.17
N LYS A 157 -18.40 12.51 22.11
CA LYS A 157 -17.11 12.27 22.80
C LYS A 157 -16.01 13.25 22.36
N ARG A 158 -15.96 13.62 21.08
CA ARG A 158 -15.00 14.60 20.56
C ARG A 158 -15.24 15.99 21.13
N TRP A 159 -16.49 16.43 21.20
CA TRP A 159 -16.84 17.75 21.75
C TRP A 159 -16.70 17.85 23.26
N GLU A 160 -17.12 16.83 24.01
CA GLU A 160 -16.93 16.79 25.48
C GLU A 160 -15.46 16.97 25.84
N ARG A 161 -14.57 16.28 25.12
CA ARG A 161 -13.12 16.43 25.30
C ARG A 161 -12.58 17.78 24.85
N ALA A 162 -13.26 18.48 23.94
CA ALA A 162 -12.93 19.85 23.53
C ALA A 162 -13.49 20.92 24.50
N GLY A 163 -14.10 20.51 25.62
CA GLY A 163 -14.69 21.42 26.61
C GLY A 163 -16.02 22.04 26.18
N GLN A 164 -16.59 21.59 25.06
CA GLN A 164 -17.90 22.01 24.58
C GLN A 164 -18.98 21.25 25.36
N ILE A 165 -19.89 21.98 26.03
CA ILE A 165 -20.97 21.38 26.81
C ILE A 165 -22.14 21.06 25.89
N LEU A 166 -22.10 19.90 25.24
CA LEU A 166 -23.26 19.32 24.53
C LEU A 166 -24.13 18.41 25.43
N LEU A 167 -23.76 18.27 26.71
CA LEU A 167 -24.33 17.37 27.72
C LEU A 167 -25.83 17.55 28.04
N ALA A 168 -26.56 18.43 27.37
CA ALA A 168 -28.00 18.64 27.60
C ALA A 168 -28.84 18.70 26.32
N SER A 169 -28.25 18.48 25.14
CA SER A 169 -28.97 18.46 23.88
C SER A 169 -29.10 17.03 23.36
N ASP A 170 -30.29 16.44 23.49
CA ASP A 170 -30.67 15.16 22.84
C ASP A 170 -30.77 15.30 21.30
N TYR A 171 -30.16 16.33 20.72
CA TYR A 171 -30.15 16.57 19.28
C TYR A 171 -29.43 15.43 18.57
N GLY A 172 -30.12 14.82 17.61
CA GLY A 172 -29.60 13.69 16.84
C GLY A 172 -29.95 12.32 17.41
N ASP A 173 -30.46 12.21 18.64
CA ASP A 173 -30.75 10.89 19.26
C ASP A 173 -31.93 10.18 18.62
N THR A 174 -32.82 10.94 17.98
CA THR A 174 -33.96 10.41 17.22
C THR A 174 -33.64 10.21 15.73
N HIS A 175 -32.43 10.54 15.28
CA HIS A 175 -32.07 10.42 13.87
C HIS A 175 -31.76 8.97 13.51
N SER A 176 -32.26 8.53 12.37
CA SER A 176 -31.88 7.24 11.80
C SER A 176 -30.43 7.28 11.35
N MET A 177 -29.56 6.49 12.00
CA MET A 177 -28.17 6.37 11.58
C MET A 177 -28.04 5.39 10.41
N ARG A 178 -27.29 5.79 9.39
CA ARG A 178 -26.83 4.94 8.30
C ARG A 178 -25.33 5.17 8.11
N GLN A 179 -24.57 4.08 8.04
CA GLN A 179 -23.12 4.12 7.84
C GLN A 179 -22.78 3.45 6.53
N VAL A 180 -22.02 4.16 5.69
CA VAL A 180 -21.42 3.60 4.48
C VAL A 180 -20.25 2.71 4.89
N ASP A 181 -20.29 1.47 4.43
CA ASP A 181 -19.23 0.49 4.65
C ASP A 181 -18.26 0.48 3.49
N ALA A 182 -17.11 -0.14 3.73
CA ALA A 182 -16.14 -0.39 2.68
C ALA A 182 -16.72 -1.35 1.63
N PRO A 183 -16.47 -1.15 0.32
CA PRO A 183 -17.05 -2.01 -0.70
C PRO A 183 -16.49 -3.42 -0.62
N SER A 184 -17.31 -4.40 -0.99
CA SER A 184 -16.89 -5.78 -1.20
C SER A 184 -16.15 -5.94 -2.55
N GLU A 185 -15.43 -7.04 -2.74
CA GLU A 185 -14.75 -7.31 -4.02
C GLU A 185 -15.72 -7.43 -5.19
N GLU A 186 -16.91 -7.99 -4.96
CA GLU A 186 -17.96 -8.09 -5.96
C GLU A 186 -18.51 -6.70 -6.34
N GLU A 187 -18.64 -5.81 -5.36
CA GLU A 187 -19.03 -4.42 -5.59
C GLU A 187 -18.01 -3.64 -6.40
N LEU A 188 -16.72 -3.85 -6.15
CA LEU A 188 -15.65 -3.22 -6.92
C LEU A 188 -15.67 -3.67 -8.38
N ARG A 189 -15.92 -4.96 -8.63
CA ARG A 189 -16.08 -5.50 -9.99
C ARG A 189 -17.26 -4.86 -10.71
N GLU A 190 -18.39 -4.67 -10.04
CA GLU A 190 -19.57 -4.04 -10.62
C GLU A 190 -19.35 -2.54 -10.91
N LEU A 191 -18.67 -1.85 -9.99
CA LEU A 191 -18.29 -0.44 -10.16
C LEU A 191 -17.45 -0.25 -11.42
N CYS A 192 -16.56 -1.20 -11.74
CA CYS A 192 -15.77 -1.21 -12.98
C CYS A 192 -16.56 -1.57 -14.24
N ARG A 193 -17.62 -2.39 -14.15
CA ARG A 193 -18.46 -2.67 -15.32
C ARG A 193 -19.23 -1.43 -15.77
N SER A 194 -19.65 -0.60 -14.81
CA SER A 194 -20.38 0.64 -15.06
C SER A 194 -19.51 1.79 -15.59
N GLN A 195 -18.20 1.77 -15.34
CA GLN A 195 -17.24 2.78 -15.79
C GLN A 195 -16.31 2.17 -16.82
N LYS A 196 -16.48 2.54 -18.11
CA LYS A 196 -15.69 2.14 -19.29
C LYS A 196 -14.69 0.98 -19.05
N PRO A 197 -14.95 -0.24 -19.53
CA PRO A 197 -14.35 -1.46 -19.02
C PRO A 197 -12.81 -1.43 -19.04
N ALA A 198 -12.20 -1.42 -17.85
CA ALA A 198 -10.77 -1.63 -17.67
C ALA A 198 -10.45 -3.14 -17.62
N PRO A 199 -9.25 -3.57 -18.05
CA PRO A 199 -8.80 -4.95 -17.87
C PRO A 199 -8.77 -5.38 -16.40
N MET A 200 -9.04 -6.65 -16.12
CA MET A 200 -9.14 -7.18 -14.75
C MET A 200 -7.87 -6.93 -13.92
N HIS A 201 -6.69 -7.08 -14.52
CA HIS A 201 -5.41 -6.84 -13.84
C HIS A 201 -5.21 -5.38 -13.41
N VAL A 202 -5.83 -4.40 -14.09
CA VAL A 202 -5.80 -2.98 -13.67
C VAL A 202 -6.75 -2.76 -12.50
N ILE A 203 -7.92 -3.40 -12.53
CA ILE A 203 -8.92 -3.36 -11.46
C ILE A 203 -8.35 -3.96 -10.18
N GLU A 204 -7.69 -5.11 -10.28
CA GLU A 204 -7.00 -5.78 -9.17
C GLU A 204 -5.92 -4.87 -8.58
N LEU A 205 -5.02 -4.32 -9.40
CA LEU A 205 -4.00 -3.37 -8.94
C LEU A 205 -4.63 -2.14 -8.25
N ALA A 206 -5.65 -1.54 -8.85
CA ALA A 206 -6.32 -0.37 -8.26
C ALA A 206 -7.00 -0.74 -6.94
N SER A 207 -7.59 -1.93 -6.85
CA SER A 207 -8.21 -2.46 -5.63
C SER A 207 -7.17 -2.69 -4.53
N ASP A 208 -6.02 -3.27 -4.85
CA ASP A 208 -4.96 -3.54 -3.88
C ASP A 208 -4.34 -2.23 -3.35
N LEU A 209 -4.05 -1.29 -4.26
CA LEU A 209 -3.51 0.01 -3.89
C LEU A 209 -4.49 0.80 -3.02
N THR A 210 -5.77 0.79 -3.36
CA THR A 210 -6.77 1.68 -2.77
C THR A 210 -7.75 0.98 -1.86
N GLY A 211 -7.63 -0.31 -1.55
CA GLY A 211 -8.58 -1.05 -0.71
C GLY A 211 -10.06 -0.94 -1.12
N GLY A 212 -10.32 -0.52 -2.37
CA GLY A 212 -11.64 -0.21 -2.89
C GLY A 212 -12.21 1.16 -2.52
N TYR A 213 -11.45 2.09 -1.94
CA TYR A 213 -11.94 3.44 -1.64
C TYR A 213 -12.45 4.11 -2.95
N PRO A 214 -13.75 4.48 -3.07
CA PRO A 214 -14.35 4.79 -4.38
C PRO A 214 -13.69 5.93 -5.14
N GLU A 215 -13.34 7.02 -4.45
CA GLU A 215 -12.68 8.18 -5.05
C GLU A 215 -11.21 7.89 -5.46
N PRO A 216 -10.33 7.38 -4.57
CA PRO A 216 -8.99 6.93 -4.95
C PRO A 216 -8.99 5.87 -6.06
N PHE A 217 -9.86 4.85 -5.95
CA PHE A 217 -9.98 3.77 -6.92
C PHE A 217 -10.29 4.32 -8.32
N ARG A 218 -11.30 5.19 -8.42
CA ARG A 218 -11.68 5.84 -9.67
C ARG A 218 -10.54 6.69 -10.21
N ALA A 219 -9.86 7.46 -9.37
CA ALA A 219 -8.74 8.31 -9.80
C ALA A 219 -7.60 7.49 -10.42
N VAL A 220 -7.29 6.31 -9.87
CA VAL A 220 -6.29 5.38 -10.42
C VAL A 220 -6.71 4.87 -11.79
N VAL A 221 -7.96 4.40 -11.94
CA VAL A 221 -8.47 3.90 -13.23
C VAL A 221 -8.51 5.02 -14.28
N GLU A 222 -9.00 6.21 -13.92
CA GLU A 222 -9.01 7.39 -14.79
C GLU A 222 -7.61 7.84 -15.19
N ARG A 223 -6.63 7.74 -14.28
CA ARG A 223 -5.22 8.02 -14.58
C ARG A 223 -4.68 7.05 -15.63
N TRP A 224 -4.94 5.75 -15.49
CA TRP A 224 -4.54 4.74 -16.48
C TRP A 224 -5.17 4.99 -17.85
N ILE A 225 -6.48 5.28 -17.90
CA ILE A 225 -7.18 5.63 -19.16
C ILE A 225 -6.56 6.87 -19.81
N ARG A 226 -6.26 7.90 -19.01
CA ARG A 226 -5.62 9.14 -19.50
C ARG A 226 -4.19 8.92 -20.01
N MET A 227 -3.50 7.88 -19.53
CA MET A 227 -2.22 7.44 -20.06
C MET A 227 -2.35 6.65 -21.39
N LYS A 228 -3.57 6.57 -21.94
CA LYS A 228 -3.93 5.81 -23.15
C LYS A 228 -3.82 4.30 -22.98
N GLU A 229 -4.26 3.80 -21.84
CA GLU A 229 -4.43 2.37 -21.58
C GLU A 229 -3.12 1.55 -21.78
N PRO A 230 -1.97 2.01 -21.22
CA PRO A 230 -0.69 1.34 -21.43
C PRO A 230 -0.60 0.01 -20.68
N GLU A 231 0.32 -0.85 -21.09
CA GLU A 231 0.69 -2.04 -20.30
C GLU A 231 1.22 -1.65 -18.91
N LEU A 232 0.95 -2.48 -17.90
CA LEU A 232 1.37 -2.27 -16.51
C LEU A 232 2.86 -2.54 -16.27
N THR A 233 3.72 -1.81 -16.98
CA THR A 233 5.15 -1.72 -16.70
C THR A 233 5.42 -1.13 -15.30
N ALA A 234 6.62 -1.34 -14.76
CA ALA A 234 7.01 -0.78 -13.46
C ALA A 234 6.76 0.73 -13.35
N ASN A 235 7.08 1.48 -14.41
CA ASN A 235 6.86 2.93 -14.47
C ASN A 235 5.38 3.32 -14.42
N VAL A 236 4.52 2.58 -15.12
CA VAL A 236 3.07 2.82 -15.10
C VAL A 236 2.51 2.50 -13.72
N ARG A 237 2.88 1.35 -13.13
CA ARG A 237 2.46 0.96 -11.78
C ARG A 237 2.84 2.01 -10.74
N ARG A 238 4.06 2.54 -10.80
CA ARG A 238 4.52 3.64 -9.94
C ARG A 238 3.66 4.89 -10.09
N ALA A 239 3.36 5.31 -11.31
CA ALA A 239 2.51 6.48 -11.54
C ALA A 239 1.08 6.29 -11.00
N LEU A 240 0.54 5.07 -11.08
CA LEU A 240 -0.77 4.74 -10.52
C LEU A 240 -0.76 4.69 -8.99
N ARG A 241 0.29 4.11 -8.39
CA ARG A 241 0.51 4.12 -6.93
C ARG A 241 0.62 5.54 -6.40
N GLU A 242 1.39 6.39 -7.05
CA GLU A 242 1.55 7.80 -6.65
C GLU A 242 0.20 8.54 -6.65
N GLU A 243 -0.65 8.32 -7.66
CA GLU A 243 -2.02 8.87 -7.67
C GLU A 243 -2.84 8.31 -6.50
N ALA A 244 -2.77 7.00 -6.22
CA ALA A 244 -3.47 6.40 -5.08
C ALA A 244 -3.04 7.04 -3.75
N VAL A 245 -1.73 7.15 -3.50
CA VAL A 245 -1.15 7.74 -2.28
C VAL A 245 -1.59 9.18 -2.11
N GLN A 246 -1.53 9.98 -3.18
CA GLN A 246 -1.97 11.38 -3.17
C GLN A 246 -3.45 11.50 -2.78
N ARG A 247 -4.30 10.60 -3.30
CA ARG A 247 -5.75 10.58 -3.02
C ARG A 247 -6.10 10.05 -1.63
N MET A 248 -5.22 9.25 -1.02
CA MET A 248 -5.39 8.74 0.34
C MET A 248 -4.97 9.75 1.42
N GLY A 249 -4.11 10.73 1.09
CA GLY A 249 -3.65 11.76 2.04
C GLY A 249 -4.75 12.48 2.86
N PRO A 250 -5.88 12.91 2.26
CA PRO A 250 -6.99 13.50 3.01
C PRO A 250 -7.64 12.59 4.06
N LEU A 251 -7.62 11.27 3.85
CA LEU A 251 -8.11 10.29 4.82
C LEU A 251 -7.12 10.18 5.99
N VAL A 252 -5.83 10.02 5.69
CA VAL A 252 -4.74 9.97 6.69
C VAL A 252 -4.76 11.17 7.62
N ARG A 253 -4.88 12.38 7.07
CA ARG A 253 -4.93 13.64 7.86
C ARG A 253 -6.12 13.74 8.81
N LYS A 254 -7.12 12.85 8.69
CA LYS A 254 -8.32 12.85 9.51
C LYS A 254 -8.41 11.63 10.45
N LEU A 255 -7.43 10.73 10.42
CA LEU A 255 -7.34 9.60 11.35
C LEU A 255 -7.25 10.11 12.78
N ASP A 256 -6.32 11.03 13.01
CA ASP A 256 -6.10 11.65 14.30
C ASP A 256 -6.73 13.05 14.38
N ARG A 257 -6.84 13.54 15.62
CA ARG A 257 -7.15 14.95 15.89
C ARG A 257 -5.91 15.81 15.60
N PRO A 258 -6.08 17.14 15.42
CA PRO A 258 -4.93 18.03 15.36
C PRO A 258 -4.01 17.83 16.57
N LYS A 259 -2.72 17.61 16.33
CA LYS A 259 -1.66 17.32 17.34
C LYS A 259 -1.67 15.92 17.96
N GLU A 260 -2.62 15.06 17.62
CA GLU A 260 -2.56 13.63 17.94
C GLU A 260 -1.95 12.88 16.74
N GLN A 261 -1.26 11.78 16.98
CA GLN A 261 -0.65 10.95 15.92
C GLN A 261 -0.88 9.45 16.14
N ARG A 262 -1.68 9.06 17.14
CA ARG A 262 -1.79 7.69 17.61
C ARG A 262 -2.25 6.72 16.52
N TYR A 263 -3.35 7.02 15.84
CA TYR A 263 -3.90 6.11 14.83
C TYR A 263 -3.08 6.13 13.55
N ARG A 264 -2.54 7.28 13.15
CA ARG A 264 -1.61 7.39 12.03
C ARG A 264 -0.35 6.59 12.29
N ASP A 265 0.22 6.70 13.48
CA ASP A 265 1.40 5.91 13.87
C ASP A 265 1.05 4.42 13.85
N SER A 266 -0.11 3.99 14.37
CA SER A 266 -0.54 2.59 14.22
C SER A 266 -0.77 2.14 12.76
N VAL A 267 -1.21 3.03 11.86
CA VAL A 267 -1.29 2.71 10.42
C VAL A 267 0.11 2.56 9.81
N VAL A 268 1.03 3.46 10.18
CA VAL A 268 2.45 3.38 9.78
C VAL A 268 3.03 2.06 10.26
N ASP A 269 2.81 1.73 11.53
CA ASP A 269 3.29 0.51 12.15
C ASP A 269 2.76 -0.75 11.46
N LEU A 270 1.44 -0.83 11.25
CA LEU A 270 0.84 -1.97 10.57
C LEU A 270 1.27 -2.08 9.09
N TYR A 271 1.49 -0.95 8.40
CA TYR A 271 2.00 -0.95 7.03
C TYR A 271 3.42 -1.51 6.92
N GLN A 272 4.21 -1.30 7.98
CA GLN A 272 5.64 -1.59 7.99
C GLN A 272 6.00 -2.85 8.78
N GLY A 273 5.00 -3.50 9.39
CA GLY A 273 5.18 -4.64 10.27
C GLY A 273 5.84 -4.29 11.62
N SER A 274 5.70 -3.06 12.13
CA SER A 274 5.97 -2.76 13.55
C SER A 274 4.83 -3.25 14.39
N GLU A 275 5.12 -3.76 15.58
CA GLU A 275 4.19 -3.73 16.72
C GLU A 275 2.76 -4.14 16.32
N GLU A 276 2.65 -5.13 15.42
CA GLU A 276 1.43 -5.35 14.63
C GLU A 276 0.24 -5.61 15.55
N THR A 277 0.47 -6.31 16.66
CA THR A 277 -0.54 -6.59 17.67
C THR A 277 -1.06 -5.31 18.34
N ASP A 278 -0.18 -4.39 18.73
CA ASP A 278 -0.56 -3.14 19.41
C ASP A 278 -1.18 -2.15 18.43
N ALA A 279 -0.68 -2.13 17.19
CA ALA A 279 -1.24 -1.36 16.09
C ALA A 279 -2.66 -1.85 15.74
N LEU A 280 -2.85 -3.16 15.59
CA LEU A 280 -4.17 -3.78 15.35
C LEU A 280 -5.13 -3.50 16.49
N GLN A 281 -4.69 -3.67 17.74
CA GLN A 281 -5.51 -3.33 18.91
C GLN A 281 -5.91 -1.87 18.90
N THR A 282 -4.98 -0.95 18.63
CA THR A 282 -5.28 0.49 18.58
C THR A 282 -6.28 0.80 17.45
N LEU A 283 -6.04 0.30 16.23
CA LEU A 283 -6.91 0.53 15.08
C LEU A 283 -8.30 -0.13 15.25
N ALA A 284 -8.41 -1.24 15.98
CA ALA A 284 -9.67 -1.89 16.30
C ALA A 284 -10.62 -1.02 17.14
N HIS A 285 -10.08 -0.04 17.88
CA HIS A 285 -10.86 0.94 18.62
C HIS A 285 -11.24 2.17 17.79
N HIS A 286 -10.70 2.31 16.58
CA HIS A 286 -11.00 3.45 15.72
C HIS A 286 -12.42 3.33 15.11
N PRO A 287 -13.20 4.42 15.01
CA PRO A 287 -14.53 4.41 14.39
C PRO A 287 -14.55 3.90 12.94
N TRP A 288 -13.39 3.95 12.28
CA TRP A 288 -13.19 3.51 10.90
C TRP A 288 -12.55 2.13 10.78
N LYS A 289 -12.50 1.31 11.83
CA LYS A 289 -11.80 0.01 11.78
C LYS A 289 -12.14 -0.84 10.55
N ASN A 290 -13.41 -0.91 10.14
CA ASN A 290 -13.88 -1.74 9.02
C ASN A 290 -13.45 -1.21 7.64
N ILE A 291 -13.07 0.07 7.54
CA ILE A 291 -12.53 0.66 6.32
C ILE A 291 -10.99 0.69 6.36
N LEU A 292 -10.37 0.75 7.55
CA LEU A 292 -8.91 0.76 7.68
C LEU A 292 -8.31 -0.64 7.56
N LEU A 293 -9.01 -1.65 8.09
CA LEU A 293 -8.52 -3.02 8.18
C LEU A 293 -9.31 -3.96 7.25
N LYS A 294 -8.60 -4.94 6.69
CA LYS A 294 -9.16 -6.14 6.07
C LYS A 294 -8.48 -7.32 6.76
N GLU A 295 -9.24 -8.07 7.55
CA GLU A 295 -8.70 -9.11 8.44
C GLU A 295 -7.66 -8.49 9.39
N ASP A 296 -6.43 -9.02 9.41
CA ASP A 296 -5.34 -8.58 10.28
C ASP A 296 -4.33 -7.65 9.57
N ALA A 297 -4.73 -7.03 8.46
CA ALA A 297 -3.87 -6.15 7.69
C ALA A 297 -4.57 -4.84 7.30
N LEU A 298 -3.80 -3.84 6.86
CA LEU A 298 -4.36 -2.64 6.24
C LEU A 298 -5.12 -3.02 4.97
N ARG A 299 -6.31 -2.45 4.81
CA ARG A 299 -7.16 -2.68 3.64
C ARG A 299 -6.57 -2.13 2.34
N ALA A 300 -5.76 -1.06 2.42
CA ALA A 300 -5.21 -0.37 1.26
C ALA A 300 -3.70 -0.13 1.44
N GLU A 301 -2.88 -0.54 0.47
CA GLU A 301 -1.43 -0.29 0.49
C GLU A 301 -1.13 1.22 0.53
N ALA A 302 -1.82 2.00 -0.30
CA ALA A 302 -1.61 3.45 -0.41
C ALA A 302 -2.03 4.21 0.86
N LEU A 303 -2.83 3.61 1.75
CA LEU A 303 -3.14 4.21 3.06
C LEU A 303 -1.89 4.27 3.93
N GLY A 304 -1.15 3.16 3.99
CA GLY A 304 0.08 3.04 4.75
C GLY A 304 1.16 3.97 4.22
N GLU A 305 1.36 3.98 2.90
CA GLU A 305 2.34 4.87 2.27
C GLU A 305 1.98 6.36 2.43
N ALA A 306 0.69 6.71 2.32
CA ALA A 306 0.23 8.08 2.57
C ALA A 306 0.42 8.49 4.05
N ALA A 307 0.28 7.54 5.00
CA ALA A 307 0.52 7.78 6.42
C ALA A 307 2.00 8.06 6.70
N VAL A 308 2.89 7.28 6.08
CA VAL A 308 4.35 7.50 6.13
C VAL A 308 4.70 8.86 5.55
N ARG A 309 4.19 9.18 4.36
CA ARG A 309 4.44 10.47 3.71
C ARG A 309 3.93 11.65 4.54
N GLY A 310 2.73 11.54 5.10
CA GLY A 310 2.17 12.56 5.97
C GLY A 310 2.99 12.78 7.24
N ALA A 311 3.55 11.71 7.83
CA ALA A 311 4.47 11.82 8.96
C ALA A 311 5.77 12.54 8.56
N ILE A 312 6.30 12.31 7.35
CA ILE A 312 7.48 13.01 6.80
C ILE A 312 7.17 14.48 6.48
N GLU A 313 5.99 14.79 5.95
CA GLU A 313 5.60 16.17 5.63
C GLU A 313 5.41 17.00 6.89
N ASP A 314 4.71 16.48 7.91
CA ASP A 314 4.57 17.14 9.21
C ASP A 314 5.95 17.40 9.82
N ALA A 315 6.84 16.43 9.68
CA ALA A 315 8.23 16.52 10.11
C ALA A 315 9.02 17.65 9.48
N VAL A 316 8.90 17.81 8.17
CA VAL A 316 9.53 18.92 7.45
C VAL A 316 8.91 20.25 7.84
N ASN A 317 7.60 20.31 8.12
CA ASN A 317 6.90 21.55 8.43
C ASN A 317 7.04 21.99 9.91
N GLU A 318 7.21 21.06 10.86
CA GLU A 318 7.28 21.31 12.31
C GLU A 318 8.71 21.56 12.83
N HIS A 319 9.56 22.30 12.10
CA HIS A 319 10.91 22.73 12.50
C HIS A 319 10.99 23.59 13.81
N ARG A 320 10.02 23.51 14.72
CA ARG A 320 9.89 24.36 15.92
C ARG A 320 10.06 23.64 17.26
N GLU A 321 10.21 22.32 17.33
CA GLU A 321 10.46 21.60 18.59
C GLU A 321 11.82 20.88 18.62
N SER A 322 12.59 21.08 19.71
CA SER A 322 13.98 20.63 19.86
C SER A 322 14.18 19.12 19.95
N SER A 323 13.12 18.34 20.17
CA SER A 323 13.13 16.87 20.26
C SER A 323 12.82 16.16 18.94
N TYR A 324 12.36 16.89 17.93
CA TYR A 324 11.74 16.31 16.73
C TYR A 324 12.72 15.60 15.76
N PRO A 325 13.93 16.13 15.49
CA PRO A 325 14.94 15.42 14.68
C PRO A 325 15.33 14.06 15.26
N ARG A 326 15.30 13.93 16.59
CA ARG A 326 15.58 12.67 17.29
C ARG A 326 14.48 11.64 17.06
N ILE A 327 13.21 12.05 17.10
CA ILE A 327 12.07 11.16 16.83
C ILE A 327 12.13 10.63 15.39
N LEU A 328 12.41 11.49 14.41
CA LEU A 328 12.56 11.06 13.02
C LEU A 328 13.75 10.14 12.82
N PHE A 329 14.87 10.41 13.47
CA PHE A 329 16.04 9.54 13.41
C PHE A 329 15.73 8.16 13.97
N GLU A 330 15.10 8.05 15.14
CA GLU A 330 14.72 6.75 15.71
C GLU A 330 13.70 6.01 14.83
N ARG A 331 12.75 6.72 14.22
CA ARG A 331 11.82 6.15 13.24
C ARG A 331 12.58 5.65 12.00
N ALA A 332 13.46 6.45 11.42
CA ALA A 332 14.27 6.07 10.27
C ALA A 332 15.19 4.88 10.58
N ARG A 333 15.79 4.85 11.78
CA ARG A 333 16.57 3.72 12.30
C ARG A 333 15.71 2.46 12.35
N THR A 334 14.51 2.54 12.90
CA THR A 334 13.56 1.42 12.94
C THR A 334 13.23 0.92 11.52
N PHE A 335 13.00 1.82 10.56
CA PHE A 335 12.76 1.43 9.17
C PHE A 335 13.96 0.78 8.50
N TYR A 336 15.14 1.30 8.75
CA TYR A 336 16.38 0.71 8.26
C TYR A 336 16.57 -0.71 8.80
N GLN A 337 16.34 -0.91 10.09
CA GLN A 337 16.42 -2.23 10.75
C GLN A 337 15.44 -3.24 10.15
N ARG A 338 14.28 -2.79 9.65
CA ARG A 338 13.29 -3.62 8.97
C ARG A 338 13.48 -3.73 7.46
N LYS A 339 14.67 -3.37 6.95
CA LYS A 339 15.02 -3.41 5.52
C LYS A 339 14.12 -2.52 4.64
N LYS A 340 13.49 -1.49 5.20
CA LYS A 340 12.67 -0.47 4.48
C LYS A 340 13.50 0.76 4.16
N TYR A 341 14.53 0.55 3.33
CA TYR A 341 15.64 1.50 3.18
C TYR A 341 15.26 2.82 2.49
N ASP A 342 14.32 2.82 1.55
CA ASP A 342 13.82 4.03 0.89
C ASP A 342 12.98 4.92 1.79
N VAL A 343 12.13 4.31 2.61
CA VAL A 343 11.34 5.02 3.62
C VAL A 343 12.29 5.64 4.65
N ALA A 344 13.28 4.87 5.12
CA ALA A 344 14.32 5.37 6.00
C ALA A 344 15.08 6.53 5.36
N LEU A 345 15.49 6.39 4.09
CA LEU A 345 16.19 7.44 3.34
C LEU A 345 15.35 8.71 3.21
N GLY A 346 14.07 8.61 2.83
CA GLY A 346 13.18 9.76 2.72
C GLY A 346 12.98 10.51 4.05
N MET A 347 12.95 9.78 5.17
CA MET A 347 12.94 10.39 6.50
C MET A 347 14.26 11.08 6.84
N LEU A 348 15.40 10.48 6.51
CA LEU A 348 16.73 11.01 6.82
C LEU A 348 17.07 12.24 5.97
N GLU A 349 16.69 12.26 4.70
CA GLU A 349 16.86 13.40 3.80
C GLU A 349 16.02 14.63 4.26
N ALA A 350 14.90 14.39 4.95
CA ALA A 350 14.12 15.44 5.60
C ALA A 350 14.84 16.02 6.83
N VAL A 351 15.56 15.20 7.61
CA VAL A 351 16.36 15.62 8.78
C VAL A 351 17.62 16.39 8.36
N HIS A 352 18.28 15.97 7.27
CA HIS A 352 19.59 16.47 6.83
C HIS A 352 19.64 17.96 6.45
N ARG A 353 18.48 18.61 6.24
CA ARG A 353 18.40 20.05 5.92
C ARG A 353 18.83 20.96 7.07
N SER A 354 19.05 20.40 8.26
CA SER A 354 19.64 21.06 9.43
C SER A 354 20.93 20.34 9.83
N THR A 355 21.91 21.06 10.40
CA THR A 355 23.25 20.57 10.83
C THR A 355 23.15 19.21 11.54
N SER A 356 23.31 18.12 10.79
CA SER A 356 22.98 16.78 11.28
C SER A 356 24.20 16.12 11.93
N PRO A 357 24.01 15.45 13.09
CA PRO A 357 25.05 14.64 13.71
C PRO A 357 25.62 13.57 12.77
N GLY A 358 26.86 13.17 13.03
CA GLY A 358 27.61 12.26 12.16
C GLY A 358 26.96 10.88 11.95
N ASN A 359 26.30 10.35 12.99
CA ASN A 359 25.54 9.11 12.93
C ASN A 359 24.30 9.19 12.03
N VAL A 360 23.55 10.30 12.07
CA VAL A 360 22.42 10.54 11.16
C VAL A 360 22.88 10.53 9.72
N ARG A 361 23.98 11.23 9.43
CA ARG A 361 24.54 11.30 8.07
C ARG A 361 25.06 9.95 7.59
N LEU A 362 25.64 9.15 8.49
CA LEU A 362 26.09 7.80 8.13
C LEU A 362 24.91 6.86 7.85
N LEU A 363 23.85 6.93 8.66
CA LEU A 363 22.64 6.15 8.42
C LEU A 363 21.97 6.55 7.10
N GLU A 364 21.96 7.83 6.74
CA GLU A 364 21.42 8.31 5.45
C GLU A 364 22.15 7.68 4.26
N VAL A 365 23.49 7.75 4.25
CA VAL A 365 24.29 7.17 3.14
C VAL A 365 24.22 5.64 3.13
N HIS A 366 24.14 4.98 4.29
CA HIS A 366 23.87 3.55 4.37
C HIS A 366 22.48 3.20 3.83
N ALA A 367 21.44 3.96 4.19
CA ALA A 367 20.08 3.80 3.66
C ALA A 367 20.06 3.96 2.14
N ARG A 368 20.80 4.95 1.60
CA ARG A 368 20.95 5.14 0.16
C ARG A 368 21.61 3.95 -0.53
N VAL A 369 22.73 3.44 0.00
CA VAL A 369 23.41 2.26 -0.54
C VAL A 369 22.46 1.06 -0.55
N MET A 370 21.80 0.78 0.58
CA MET A 370 20.91 -0.36 0.70
C MET A 370 19.65 -0.23 -0.15
N ALA A 371 19.06 0.98 -0.26
CA ALA A 371 17.90 1.24 -1.11
C ALA A 371 18.19 0.99 -2.59
N ILE A 372 19.38 1.38 -3.07
CA ILE A 372 19.82 1.11 -4.44
C ILE A 372 20.07 -0.39 -4.62
N LEU A 373 20.77 -1.03 -3.67
CA LEU A 373 21.11 -2.46 -3.74
C LEU A 373 19.87 -3.35 -3.74
N TYR A 374 18.87 -3.03 -2.92
CA TYR A 374 17.61 -3.77 -2.80
C TYR A 374 16.51 -3.30 -3.77
N ALA A 375 16.81 -2.31 -4.63
CA ALA A 375 15.91 -1.78 -5.65
C ALA A 375 14.46 -1.54 -5.14
N SER A 376 14.32 -0.89 -3.99
CA SER A 376 13.13 -1.02 -3.14
C SER A 376 11.79 -0.53 -3.73
N ASN A 377 11.75 0.08 -4.91
CA ASN A 377 10.50 0.47 -5.57
C ASN A 377 10.53 0.64 -7.11
N GLU A 378 11.67 0.43 -7.78
CA GLU A 378 11.85 0.90 -9.18
C GLU A 378 12.35 -0.16 -10.19
N GLY A 379 12.62 -1.41 -9.76
CA GLY A 379 13.04 -2.49 -10.67
C GLY A 379 13.40 -3.80 -9.96
N GLU A 380 13.73 -4.84 -10.74
CA GLU A 380 14.16 -6.14 -10.18
C GLU A 380 15.58 -6.04 -9.57
N PRO A 381 15.77 -6.40 -8.29
CA PRO A 381 17.08 -6.41 -7.64
C PRO A 381 18.11 -7.21 -8.46
N GLY A 382 19.25 -6.60 -8.75
CA GLY A 382 20.33 -7.20 -9.52
C GLY A 382 20.20 -7.05 -11.04
N MET A 383 18.98 -6.93 -11.57
CA MET A 383 18.70 -6.79 -13.01
C MET A 383 18.55 -5.32 -13.43
N ASP A 384 17.75 -4.57 -12.67
CA ASP A 384 17.46 -3.14 -12.92
C ASP A 384 18.22 -2.22 -11.96
N THR A 385 19.04 -2.78 -11.08
CA THR A 385 19.90 -2.00 -10.18
C THR A 385 20.85 -1.12 -11.00
N ASP A 386 20.79 0.19 -10.78
CA ASP A 386 21.77 1.13 -11.32
C ASP A 386 23.09 0.96 -10.56
N TRP A 387 23.90 0.00 -11.01
CA TRP A 387 25.21 -0.31 -10.45
C TRP A 387 26.16 0.90 -10.48
N GLY A 388 25.96 1.84 -11.41
CA GLY A 388 26.72 3.09 -11.46
C GLY A 388 26.41 3.98 -10.25
N LYS A 389 25.11 4.19 -9.97
CA LYS A 389 24.65 4.91 -8.78
C LYS A 389 25.03 4.20 -7.49
N LEU A 390 24.98 2.86 -7.44
CA LEU A 390 25.40 2.11 -6.26
C LEU A 390 26.86 2.41 -5.90
N ARG A 391 27.75 2.36 -6.89
CA ARG A 391 29.18 2.66 -6.68
C ARG A 391 29.38 4.08 -6.14
N MET A 392 28.71 5.08 -6.73
CA MET A 392 28.76 6.46 -6.25
C MET A 392 28.25 6.60 -4.81
N ALA A 393 27.14 5.93 -4.47
CA ALA A 393 26.60 5.94 -3.12
C ALA A 393 27.58 5.34 -2.09
N VAL A 394 28.30 4.26 -2.44
CA VAL A 394 29.32 3.66 -1.57
C VAL A 394 30.55 4.56 -1.42
N GLU A 395 30.98 5.25 -2.48
CA GLU A 395 32.06 6.24 -2.42
C GLU A 395 31.69 7.41 -1.48
N ASP A 396 30.45 7.89 -1.55
CA ASP A 396 29.96 8.93 -0.65
C ASP A 396 29.86 8.44 0.80
N ALA A 397 29.40 7.20 1.01
CA ALA A 397 29.38 6.58 2.33
C ALA A 397 30.79 6.43 2.93
N SER A 398 31.78 6.13 2.09
CA SER A 398 33.19 6.07 2.48
C SER A 398 33.74 7.42 2.92
N LYS A 399 33.39 8.51 2.23
CA LYS A 399 33.78 9.88 2.60
C LYS A 399 33.16 10.29 3.94
N VAL A 400 31.88 9.98 4.15
CA VAL A 400 31.20 10.26 5.42
C VAL A 400 31.87 9.50 6.56
N LEU A 401 32.11 8.19 6.41
CA LEU A 401 32.79 7.38 7.42
C LEU A 401 34.18 7.92 7.76
N ALA A 402 34.96 8.36 6.77
CA ALA A 402 36.29 8.92 6.97
C ALA A 402 36.29 10.26 7.76
N ALA A 403 35.18 11.00 7.71
CA ALA A 403 35.02 12.25 8.46
C ALA A 403 34.59 12.03 9.92
N LEU A 404 34.24 10.80 10.31
CA LEU A 404 33.76 10.47 11.66
C LEU A 404 34.91 9.99 12.56
N SER A 405 34.86 10.41 13.82
CA SER A 405 35.77 9.91 14.87
C SER A 405 35.24 8.61 15.46
N VAL A 406 35.39 7.50 14.74
CA VAL A 406 35.00 6.14 15.14
C VAL A 406 36.20 5.26 15.47
N ARG A 407 36.01 4.19 16.26
CA ARG A 407 37.06 3.22 16.58
C ARG A 407 37.61 2.57 15.31
N ALA A 408 38.93 2.46 15.21
CA ALA A 408 39.61 1.99 14.00
C ALA A 408 39.14 0.60 13.55
N THR A 409 38.98 -0.34 14.48
CA THR A 409 38.56 -1.72 14.20
C THR A 409 37.17 -1.81 13.55
N ASP A 410 36.21 -1.02 14.02
CA ASP A 410 34.85 -1.05 13.50
C ASP A 410 34.76 -0.31 12.16
N ALA A 411 35.47 0.81 12.03
CA ALA A 411 35.58 1.54 10.78
C ALA A 411 36.22 0.69 9.66
N ASP A 412 37.20 -0.14 9.98
CA ASP A 412 37.86 -1.01 9.01
C ASP A 412 36.95 -2.16 8.55
N ARG A 413 36.13 -2.72 9.45
CA ARG A 413 35.10 -3.70 9.08
C ARG A 413 34.06 -3.08 8.12
N VAL A 414 33.60 -1.86 8.38
CA VAL A 414 32.67 -1.15 7.47
C VAL A 414 33.33 -0.83 6.13
N LYS A 415 34.60 -0.41 6.11
CA LYS A 415 35.33 -0.20 4.85
C LYS A 415 35.45 -1.49 4.03
N GLU A 416 35.65 -2.64 4.68
CA GLU A 416 35.68 -3.91 3.97
C GLU A 416 34.33 -4.20 3.30
N ARG A 417 33.21 -3.99 4.00
CA ARG A 417 31.86 -4.06 3.43
C ARG A 417 31.71 -3.19 2.18
N TYR A 418 32.21 -1.96 2.23
CA TYR A 418 32.17 -1.07 1.07
C TYR A 418 32.97 -1.61 -0.11
N ARG A 419 34.16 -2.19 0.13
CA ARG A 419 34.98 -2.83 -0.93
C ARG A 419 34.26 -4.02 -1.54
N GLU A 420 33.60 -4.85 -0.73
CA GLU A 420 32.82 -5.99 -1.20
C GLU A 420 31.67 -5.54 -2.14
N ILE A 421 30.90 -4.53 -1.73
CA ILE A 421 29.79 -3.99 -2.55
C ILE A 421 30.33 -3.34 -3.84
N GLN A 422 31.46 -2.63 -3.78
CA GLN A 422 32.10 -2.06 -4.96
C GLN A 422 32.60 -3.14 -5.92
N ALA A 423 33.24 -4.19 -5.40
CA ALA A 423 33.72 -5.32 -6.19
C ALA A 423 32.55 -6.06 -6.86
N LEU A 424 31.45 -6.28 -6.13
CA LEU A 424 30.20 -6.79 -6.70
C LEU A 424 29.73 -5.91 -7.87
N SER A 425 29.62 -4.60 -7.65
CA SER A 425 29.17 -3.65 -8.67
C SER A 425 30.05 -3.67 -9.93
N SER A 426 31.38 -3.78 -9.77
CA SER A 426 32.33 -3.85 -10.89
C SER A 426 32.16 -5.13 -11.71
N ARG A 427 31.97 -6.28 -11.05
CA ARG A 427 31.81 -7.59 -11.70
C ARG A 427 30.51 -7.65 -12.51
N VAL A 428 29.41 -7.12 -11.96
CA VAL A 428 28.14 -7.03 -12.69
C VAL A 428 28.23 -6.07 -13.87
N GLN A 429 28.84 -4.88 -13.70
CA GLN A 429 29.03 -3.94 -14.81
C GLN A 429 29.92 -4.49 -15.93
N GLY A 430 30.94 -5.28 -15.59
CA GLY A 430 31.78 -5.97 -16.57
C GLY A 430 30.94 -6.91 -17.44
N SER A 431 30.05 -7.67 -16.81
CA SER A 431 29.18 -8.64 -17.49
C SER A 431 28.10 -7.99 -18.36
N LEU A 432 27.61 -6.81 -17.98
CA LEU A 432 26.60 -6.05 -18.74
C LEU A 432 27.10 -5.58 -20.12
N ARG A 433 28.42 -5.40 -20.30
CA ARG A 433 29.01 -4.94 -21.58
C ARG A 433 28.91 -5.99 -22.70
N GLY A 434 28.59 -7.25 -22.38
CA GLY A 434 28.47 -8.36 -23.33
C GLY A 434 27.13 -8.48 -24.08
N GLY A 435 26.18 -7.55 -23.89
CA GLY A 435 24.95 -7.49 -24.69
C GLY A 435 23.89 -8.57 -24.41
N ASN A 436 24.08 -9.44 -23.40
CA ASN A 436 23.12 -10.48 -23.03
C ASN A 436 22.23 -10.07 -21.83
N VAL A 437 20.92 -10.35 -21.94
CA VAL A 437 19.84 -9.84 -21.08
C VAL A 437 19.66 -10.65 -19.77
N ARG A 438 20.53 -11.61 -19.44
CA ARG A 438 20.44 -12.41 -18.19
C ARG A 438 21.78 -12.50 -17.47
N ILE A 439 22.07 -11.49 -16.64
CA ILE A 439 23.34 -11.31 -15.93
C ILE A 439 23.73 -12.54 -15.11
N VAL A 440 22.76 -13.13 -14.36
CA VAL A 440 23.00 -14.32 -13.55
C VAL A 440 23.45 -15.50 -14.42
N ASP A 441 22.88 -15.68 -15.61
CA ASP A 441 23.25 -16.79 -16.50
C ASP A 441 24.69 -16.60 -17.04
N THR A 442 25.07 -15.38 -17.41
CA THR A 442 26.45 -15.04 -17.81
C THR A 442 27.43 -15.35 -16.68
N LEU A 443 27.16 -14.84 -15.47
CA LEU A 443 28.02 -15.02 -14.30
C LEU A 443 28.08 -16.47 -13.83
N ALA A 444 27.00 -17.24 -13.99
CA ALA A 444 26.99 -18.67 -13.68
C ALA A 444 27.80 -19.52 -14.67
N GLY A 445 28.16 -18.98 -15.84
CA GLY A 445 28.96 -19.66 -16.86
C GLY A 445 28.17 -20.27 -18.02
N PHE A 446 26.91 -19.87 -18.24
CA PHE A 446 26.16 -20.30 -19.43
C PHE A 446 26.67 -19.66 -20.73
N ARG A 447 27.16 -18.42 -20.65
CA ARG A 447 27.58 -17.61 -21.80
C ARG A 447 28.69 -16.66 -21.37
N GLY A 448 29.95 -17.04 -21.51
CA GLY A 448 31.10 -16.17 -21.20
C GLY A 448 32.39 -16.94 -20.92
N ASP A 449 33.52 -16.26 -21.11
CA ASP A 449 34.85 -16.85 -20.93
C ASP A 449 35.36 -16.76 -19.46
N ASP A 450 34.68 -15.99 -18.61
CA ASP A 450 35.08 -15.72 -17.22
C ASP A 450 33.86 -15.78 -16.25
N PRO A 451 33.44 -16.98 -15.84
CA PRO A 451 32.34 -17.15 -14.89
C PRO A 451 32.71 -16.64 -13.50
N ASP A 452 31.73 -16.09 -12.79
CA ASP A 452 31.82 -15.71 -11.37
C ASP A 452 30.63 -16.31 -10.59
N PRO A 453 30.75 -17.59 -10.18
CA PRO A 453 29.71 -18.31 -9.46
C PRO A 453 29.30 -17.63 -8.16
N ARG A 454 30.25 -17.01 -7.45
CA ARG A 454 30.00 -16.29 -6.20
C ARG A 454 29.04 -15.14 -6.42
N THR A 455 29.30 -14.31 -7.43
CA THR A 455 28.41 -13.18 -7.74
C THR A 455 27.04 -13.67 -8.24
N ALA A 456 26.99 -14.73 -9.05
CA ALA A 456 25.73 -15.31 -9.50
C ALA A 456 24.84 -15.77 -8.32
N ALA A 457 25.43 -16.51 -7.37
CA ALA A 457 24.74 -16.97 -6.16
C ALA A 457 24.29 -15.78 -5.28
N LEU A 458 25.14 -14.77 -5.13
CA LEU A 458 24.84 -13.57 -4.36
C LEU A 458 23.64 -12.80 -4.93
N LEU A 459 23.54 -12.66 -6.26
CA LEU A 459 22.42 -11.97 -6.91
C LEU A 459 21.10 -12.73 -6.74
N LEU A 460 21.12 -14.06 -6.83
CA LEU A 460 19.94 -14.90 -6.57
C LEU A 460 19.46 -14.75 -5.13
N LEU A 461 20.39 -14.75 -4.18
CA LEU A 461 20.11 -14.53 -2.77
C LEU A 461 19.58 -13.12 -2.49
N LEU A 462 20.20 -12.09 -3.05
CA LEU A 462 19.77 -10.70 -2.93
C LEU A 462 18.33 -10.53 -3.43
N LYS A 463 17.99 -11.15 -4.57
CA LYS A 463 16.63 -11.10 -5.11
C LYS A 463 15.60 -11.76 -4.18
N LEU A 464 15.93 -12.89 -3.57
CA LEU A 464 15.09 -13.54 -2.58
C LEU A 464 14.87 -12.64 -1.35
N GLU A 465 15.95 -12.10 -0.77
CA GLU A 465 15.88 -11.26 0.42
C GLU A 465 15.14 -9.95 0.20
N ALA A 466 15.35 -9.33 -0.96
CA ALA A 466 14.62 -8.12 -1.34
C ALA A 466 13.12 -8.38 -1.50
N ALA A 467 12.75 -9.50 -2.12
CA ALA A 467 11.36 -9.89 -2.27
C ALA A 467 10.68 -10.23 -0.93
N ARG A 468 11.41 -10.82 0.02
CA ARG A 468 10.90 -11.08 1.38
C ARG A 468 10.53 -9.80 2.11
N ALA A 469 11.29 -8.72 1.89
CA ALA A 469 11.04 -7.43 2.50
C ALA A 469 9.80 -6.71 1.94
N ILE A 470 9.18 -7.19 0.85
CA ILE A 470 7.96 -6.60 0.30
C ILE A 470 6.76 -6.96 1.18
N ALA A 471 5.96 -5.96 1.59
CA ALA A 471 4.82 -6.18 2.47
C ALA A 471 3.68 -6.92 1.76
N GLY A 472 3.30 -6.49 0.55
CA GLY A 472 2.19 -7.07 -0.21
C GLY A 472 2.49 -8.46 -0.79
N ASP A 473 1.65 -9.45 -0.49
CA ASP A 473 1.86 -10.85 -0.91
C ASP A 473 1.92 -11.02 -2.43
N ALA A 474 1.03 -10.35 -3.15
CA ALA A 474 1.01 -10.40 -4.61
C ALA A 474 2.29 -9.85 -5.23
N LEU A 475 2.76 -8.71 -4.71
CA LEU A 475 3.97 -8.06 -5.21
C LEU A 475 5.22 -8.88 -4.85
N ALA A 476 5.28 -9.40 -3.63
CA ALA A 476 6.36 -10.28 -3.18
C ALA A 476 6.45 -11.51 -4.10
N CYS A 477 5.34 -12.19 -4.35
CA CYS A 477 5.31 -13.35 -5.25
C CYS A 477 5.69 -12.97 -6.69
N MET A 478 5.15 -11.86 -7.23
CA MET A 478 5.48 -11.39 -8.57
C MET A 478 6.98 -11.16 -8.75
N SER A 479 7.63 -10.55 -7.75
CA SER A 479 9.06 -10.21 -7.82
C SER A 479 10.00 -11.42 -7.89
N VAL A 480 9.53 -12.60 -7.43
CA VAL A 480 10.31 -13.85 -7.44
C VAL A 480 9.84 -14.85 -8.47
N LEU A 481 8.91 -14.51 -9.36
CA LEU A 481 8.31 -15.47 -10.29
C LEU A 481 9.34 -16.22 -11.16
N ALA A 482 10.39 -15.52 -11.61
CA ALA A 482 11.44 -16.11 -12.43
C ALA A 482 12.54 -16.81 -11.61
N LEU A 483 12.53 -16.64 -10.29
CA LEU A 483 13.63 -17.06 -9.42
C LEU A 483 13.77 -18.59 -9.30
N PRO A 484 12.69 -19.39 -9.16
CA PRO A 484 12.79 -20.85 -9.19
C PRO A 484 13.45 -21.37 -10.48
N GLU A 485 13.00 -20.90 -11.64
CA GLU A 485 13.57 -21.26 -12.94
C GLU A 485 15.06 -20.90 -13.05
N GLN A 486 15.45 -19.72 -12.55
CA GLN A 486 16.86 -19.28 -12.53
C GLN A 486 17.72 -20.17 -11.62
N ILE A 487 17.30 -20.38 -10.37
CA ILE A 487 18.02 -21.20 -9.40
C ILE A 487 18.21 -22.63 -9.93
N PHE A 488 17.15 -23.23 -10.47
CA PHE A 488 17.19 -24.61 -10.96
C PHE A 488 18.15 -24.75 -12.14
N ARG A 489 18.14 -23.79 -13.08
CA ARG A 489 19.09 -23.80 -14.22
C ARG A 489 20.53 -23.72 -13.74
N VAL A 490 20.85 -22.77 -12.86
CA VAL A 490 22.21 -22.61 -12.31
C VAL A 490 22.63 -23.88 -11.55
N TRP A 491 21.72 -24.48 -10.76
CA TRP A 491 22.00 -25.74 -10.08
C TRP A 491 22.34 -26.84 -11.07
N ALA A 492 21.53 -27.06 -12.10
CA ALA A 492 21.76 -28.11 -13.08
C ALA A 492 23.10 -27.90 -13.84
N LEU A 493 23.49 -26.65 -14.11
CA LEU A 493 24.79 -26.33 -14.69
C LEU A 493 25.93 -26.71 -13.74
N TRP A 494 25.87 -26.31 -12.47
CA TRP A 494 26.97 -26.54 -11.53
C TRP A 494 27.06 -27.99 -11.03
N ALA A 495 25.92 -28.61 -10.74
CA ALA A 495 25.78 -29.97 -10.23
C ALA A 495 25.98 -31.02 -11.32
N LEU A 496 25.30 -30.86 -12.46
CA LEU A 496 25.16 -31.90 -13.48
C LEU A 496 25.91 -31.60 -14.78
N LYS A 497 26.51 -30.41 -14.88
CA LYS A 497 27.14 -29.88 -16.12
C LYS A 497 26.14 -29.85 -17.28
N LEU A 498 24.90 -29.45 -16.99
CA LEU A 498 23.84 -29.30 -17.97
C LEU A 498 23.61 -27.83 -18.32
N ASP A 499 23.68 -27.53 -19.61
CA ASP A 499 23.38 -26.21 -20.16
C ASP A 499 21.93 -26.16 -20.67
N TYR A 500 21.12 -25.24 -20.12
CA TYR A 500 19.74 -25.02 -20.55
C TYR A 500 19.64 -24.54 -22.02
N TYR A 501 20.68 -23.87 -22.52
CA TYR A 501 20.74 -23.36 -23.88
C TYR A 501 21.36 -24.35 -24.86
N ARG A 502 21.83 -25.52 -24.39
CA ARG A 502 22.48 -26.51 -25.23
C ARG A 502 22.22 -27.94 -24.74
N ALA A 503 21.23 -28.60 -25.35
CA ALA A 503 20.92 -29.99 -25.06
C ALA A 503 22.11 -30.92 -25.39
N PRO A 504 22.42 -31.90 -24.52
CA PRO A 504 23.57 -32.78 -24.69
C PRO A 504 23.35 -33.83 -25.79
N ASP A 505 24.43 -34.20 -26.49
CA ASP A 505 24.47 -35.33 -27.41
C ASP A 505 24.37 -36.67 -26.67
N GLY A 506 23.75 -37.68 -27.30
CA GLY A 506 23.82 -39.09 -26.86
C GLY A 506 23.11 -39.42 -25.54
N ALA A 507 22.10 -38.66 -25.12
CA ALA A 507 21.42 -38.82 -23.83
C ALA A 507 20.07 -39.58 -23.90
N ASP A 508 19.97 -40.59 -24.77
CA ASP A 508 18.71 -41.29 -25.05
C ASP A 508 18.10 -41.96 -23.81
N GLU A 509 18.91 -42.58 -22.96
CA GLU A 509 18.43 -43.21 -21.72
C GLU A 509 17.85 -42.19 -20.73
N THR A 510 18.48 -41.01 -20.62
CA THR A 510 18.00 -39.91 -19.77
C THR A 510 16.67 -39.38 -20.30
N TRP A 511 16.55 -39.20 -21.62
CA TRP A 511 15.29 -38.79 -22.25
C TRP A 511 14.18 -39.84 -22.06
N GLN A 512 14.48 -41.13 -22.20
CA GLN A 512 13.51 -42.21 -21.95
C GLN A 512 12.97 -42.19 -20.51
N ARG A 513 13.83 -41.95 -19.51
CA ARG A 513 13.38 -41.81 -18.12
C ARG A 513 12.52 -40.56 -17.91
N ALA A 514 12.92 -39.43 -18.49
CA ALA A 514 12.15 -38.19 -18.41
C ALA A 514 10.77 -38.34 -19.07
N GLU A 515 10.70 -38.99 -20.24
CA GLU A 515 9.47 -39.31 -20.96
C GLU A 515 8.54 -40.23 -20.16
N ALA A 516 9.09 -41.28 -19.54
CA ALA A 516 8.32 -42.23 -18.74
C ALA A 516 7.64 -41.59 -17.54
N ALA A 517 8.22 -40.50 -17.01
CA ALA A 517 7.67 -39.75 -15.88
C ALA A 517 6.86 -38.50 -16.29
N TRP A 518 6.79 -38.17 -17.59
CA TRP A 518 6.20 -36.94 -18.07
C TRP A 518 4.66 -36.93 -17.89
N PRO A 519 4.07 -35.91 -17.25
CA PRO A 519 2.66 -35.91 -16.89
C PRO A 519 1.70 -35.53 -18.04
N HIS A 520 2.21 -34.96 -19.14
CA HIS A 520 1.38 -34.30 -20.16
C HIS A 520 1.73 -34.72 -21.59
N GLY A 521 1.06 -35.75 -22.12
CA GLY A 521 1.23 -36.14 -23.53
C GLY A 521 2.66 -36.61 -23.84
N THR A 522 3.18 -36.23 -25.01
CA THR A 522 4.55 -36.58 -25.43
C THR A 522 5.51 -35.46 -25.10
N LEU A 523 6.60 -35.77 -24.39
CA LEU A 523 7.69 -34.83 -24.15
C LEU A 523 8.44 -34.57 -25.46
N THR A 524 8.47 -33.32 -25.91
CA THR A 524 9.26 -32.94 -27.09
C THR A 524 10.74 -32.97 -26.77
N ARG A 525 11.45 -33.98 -27.29
CA ARG A 525 12.93 -34.03 -27.22
C ARG A 525 13.52 -32.87 -27.98
N THR A 526 14.46 -32.17 -27.35
CA THR A 526 15.23 -31.10 -27.99
C THR A 526 16.39 -31.68 -28.78
N THR A 527 16.61 -31.17 -30.00
CA THR A 527 17.77 -31.56 -30.82
C THR A 527 19.06 -31.27 -30.06
N PRO A 528 20.05 -32.16 -30.08
CA PRO A 528 21.33 -31.86 -29.46
C PRO A 528 21.96 -30.58 -30.01
N GLY A 529 22.54 -29.77 -29.13
CA GLY A 529 23.07 -28.45 -29.47
C GLY A 529 22.05 -27.30 -29.39
N ASP A 530 20.75 -27.58 -29.43
CA ASP A 530 19.70 -26.56 -29.34
C ASP A 530 19.31 -26.26 -27.88
N GLN A 531 18.66 -25.10 -27.66
CA GLN A 531 18.05 -24.75 -26.38
C GLN A 531 16.86 -25.67 -26.08
N PHE A 532 16.73 -26.08 -24.82
CA PHE A 532 15.59 -26.89 -24.37
C PHE A 532 14.25 -26.22 -24.69
N ALA A 533 13.29 -27.02 -25.15
CA ALA A 533 11.98 -26.54 -25.62
C ALA A 533 11.15 -25.82 -24.54
N SER A 534 11.34 -26.18 -23.27
CA SER A 534 10.76 -25.50 -22.11
C SER A 534 11.59 -25.74 -20.85
N PHE A 535 11.36 -24.92 -19.82
CA PHE A 535 11.95 -25.14 -18.51
C PHE A 535 11.52 -26.48 -17.89
N GLU A 536 10.25 -26.87 -18.05
CA GLU A 536 9.75 -28.15 -17.53
C GLU A 536 10.48 -29.33 -18.18
N ALA A 537 10.63 -29.32 -19.51
CA ALA A 537 11.36 -30.35 -20.24
C ALA A 537 12.81 -30.46 -19.74
N PHE A 538 13.47 -29.32 -19.53
CA PHE A 538 14.81 -29.25 -18.95
C PHE A 538 14.87 -29.81 -17.53
N ALA A 539 13.92 -29.47 -16.66
CA ALA A 539 13.93 -29.90 -15.26
C ALA A 539 13.70 -31.42 -15.13
N TYR A 540 12.80 -32.00 -15.93
CA TYR A 540 12.61 -33.45 -15.98
C TYR A 540 13.86 -34.15 -16.49
N PHE A 541 14.49 -33.62 -17.55
CA PHE A 541 15.74 -34.16 -18.06
C PHE A 541 16.88 -34.07 -17.03
N ALA A 542 17.01 -32.94 -16.35
CA ALA A 542 18.01 -32.73 -15.30
C ALA A 542 17.80 -33.68 -14.11
N LEU A 543 16.56 -33.87 -13.67
CA LEU A 543 16.25 -34.81 -12.59
C LEU A 543 16.53 -36.25 -13.01
N ALA A 544 16.18 -36.65 -14.24
CA ALA A 544 16.50 -37.96 -14.78
C ALA A 544 18.01 -38.25 -14.78
N ARG A 545 18.83 -37.24 -15.12
CA ARG A 545 20.30 -37.32 -15.10
C ARG A 545 20.85 -37.34 -13.68
N TRP A 546 20.24 -36.59 -12.77
CA TRP A 546 20.61 -36.59 -11.36
C TRP A 546 20.41 -37.96 -10.69
N MET A 547 19.43 -38.76 -11.13
CA MET A 547 19.22 -40.11 -10.59
C MET A 547 20.44 -41.04 -10.81
N ASP A 548 21.33 -40.73 -11.77
CA ASP A 548 22.60 -41.43 -11.96
C ASP A 548 23.74 -40.88 -11.07
N ARG A 549 23.47 -39.81 -10.32
CA ARG A 549 24.41 -39.06 -9.48
C ARG A 549 23.83 -38.73 -8.09
N PRO A 550 23.54 -39.77 -7.28
CA PRO A 550 22.97 -39.57 -5.94
C PRO A 550 23.95 -38.90 -4.96
N ASP A 551 25.21 -38.69 -5.35
CA ASP A 551 26.24 -37.96 -4.61
C ASP A 551 25.97 -36.45 -4.51
N VAL A 552 25.05 -35.91 -5.33
CA VAL A 552 24.76 -34.48 -5.37
C VAL A 552 23.39 -34.19 -4.74
N THR A 553 23.27 -33.14 -3.95
CA THR A 553 21.98 -32.69 -3.44
C THR A 553 21.13 -32.10 -4.58
N ALA A 554 19.91 -32.61 -4.77
CA ALA A 554 18.97 -32.10 -5.77
C ALA A 554 17.88 -31.21 -5.16
N PRO A 555 17.32 -30.26 -5.95
CA PRO A 555 16.17 -29.46 -5.56
C PRO A 555 14.93 -30.31 -5.21
N GLU A 556 14.77 -31.47 -5.86
CA GLU A 556 13.67 -32.42 -5.64
C GLU A 556 14.20 -33.86 -5.70
N HIS A 557 13.57 -34.76 -4.94
CA HIS A 557 14.04 -36.14 -4.75
C HIS A 557 13.45 -37.15 -5.75
N ASP A 558 12.33 -36.82 -6.39
CA ASP A 558 11.69 -37.64 -7.41
C ASP A 558 10.79 -36.80 -8.33
N PHE A 559 10.30 -37.41 -9.41
CA PHE A 559 9.42 -36.75 -10.39
C PHE A 559 8.08 -36.32 -9.80
N LYS A 560 7.58 -37.00 -8.76
CA LYS A 560 6.31 -36.66 -8.10
C LYS A 560 6.46 -35.37 -7.29
N ALA A 561 7.57 -35.21 -6.59
CA ALA A 561 7.96 -34.00 -5.88
C ALA A 561 8.19 -32.84 -6.85
N LEU A 562 8.87 -33.08 -7.97
CA LEU A 562 9.03 -32.10 -9.04
C LEU A 562 7.69 -31.63 -9.61
N ASN A 563 6.75 -32.55 -9.88
CA ASN A 563 5.42 -32.18 -10.36
C ASN A 563 4.63 -31.37 -9.31
N LYS A 564 4.75 -31.72 -8.02
CA LYS A 564 4.16 -30.92 -6.93
C LYS A 564 4.80 -29.54 -6.85
N ALA A 565 6.10 -29.41 -7.02
CA ALA A 565 6.79 -28.12 -7.09
C ALA A 565 6.29 -27.28 -8.27
N PHE A 566 6.08 -27.90 -9.44
CA PHE A 566 5.48 -27.22 -10.57
C PHE A 566 4.05 -26.75 -10.30
N SER A 567 3.24 -27.48 -9.53
CA SER A 567 1.92 -26.99 -9.12
C SER A 567 1.96 -25.72 -8.25
N VAL A 568 3.05 -25.52 -7.49
CA VAL A 568 3.31 -24.29 -6.72
C VAL A 568 3.89 -23.20 -7.62
N HIS A 569 4.64 -23.56 -8.66
CA HIS A 569 5.21 -22.65 -9.66
C HIS A 569 4.19 -22.20 -10.72
N SER A 570 3.17 -23.01 -11.01
CA SER A 570 2.21 -22.85 -12.11
C SER A 570 1.14 -21.78 -11.87
N PHE A 571 1.37 -20.82 -10.97
CA PHE A 571 0.60 -19.57 -10.95
C PHE A 571 0.80 -18.74 -12.22
N ARG A 572 1.76 -19.12 -13.07
CA ARG A 572 1.99 -18.64 -14.42
C ARG A 572 1.02 -19.32 -15.40
N ARG A 573 -0.05 -18.65 -15.83
CA ARG A 573 -0.75 -19.01 -17.08
C ARG A 573 -0.10 -18.26 -18.24
N ASP A 574 0.33 -18.98 -19.26
CA ASP A 574 1.12 -18.47 -20.41
C ASP A 574 0.49 -17.32 -21.21
N ALA A 575 -0.77 -16.95 -20.96
CA ALA A 575 -1.44 -15.85 -21.65
C ALA A 575 -1.40 -14.50 -20.91
N ALA A 576 -0.95 -14.44 -19.65
CA ALA A 576 -0.85 -13.17 -18.94
C ALA A 576 0.28 -13.24 -17.90
N HIS A 577 1.16 -12.24 -17.93
CA HIS A 577 2.14 -11.96 -16.87
C HIS A 577 1.47 -11.50 -15.55
N ALA A 578 0.34 -12.10 -15.17
CA ALA A 578 -0.48 -11.73 -14.03
C ALA A 578 -0.75 -12.96 -13.15
N LEU A 579 -0.50 -12.82 -11.85
CA LEU A 579 -0.89 -13.79 -10.83
C LEU A 579 -2.38 -13.66 -10.54
N THR A 580 -3.09 -14.78 -10.45
CA THR A 580 -4.46 -14.82 -9.93
C THR A 580 -4.40 -15.07 -8.42
N HIS A 581 -5.02 -14.18 -7.63
CA HIS A 581 -5.30 -14.34 -6.20
C HIS A 581 -4.16 -14.96 -5.35
N THR A 582 -3.08 -14.21 -5.16
CA THR A 582 -2.02 -14.56 -4.21
C THR A 582 -2.45 -14.29 -2.77
N THR A 583 -2.43 -15.33 -1.94
CA THR A 583 -2.68 -15.29 -0.51
C THR A 583 -1.37 -15.39 0.28
N ALA A 584 -1.37 -15.05 1.57
CA ALA A 584 -0.22 -15.28 2.46
C ALA A 584 0.27 -16.74 2.41
N LYS A 585 -0.65 -17.71 2.30
CA LYS A 585 -0.33 -19.13 2.13
C LYS A 585 0.38 -19.44 0.81
N ALA A 586 -0.02 -18.79 -0.28
CA ALA A 586 0.64 -18.96 -1.58
C ALA A 586 2.06 -18.38 -1.54
N ARG A 587 2.25 -17.23 -0.89
CA ARG A 587 3.57 -16.64 -0.63
C ARG A 587 4.44 -17.60 0.17
N GLU A 588 3.95 -18.10 1.29
CA GLU A 588 4.69 -19.05 2.13
C GLU A 588 5.14 -20.28 1.34
N GLN A 589 4.24 -20.87 0.55
CA GLN A 589 4.56 -22.04 -0.29
C GLN A 589 5.61 -21.76 -1.37
N LEU A 590 5.50 -20.61 -2.05
CA LEU A 590 6.44 -20.21 -3.10
C LEU A 590 7.82 -19.90 -2.53
N PHE A 591 7.91 -19.15 -1.43
CA PHE A 591 9.19 -18.82 -0.81
C PHE A 591 9.84 -20.08 -0.21
N ALA A 592 9.07 -20.97 0.41
CA ALA A 592 9.59 -22.26 0.89
C ALA A 592 10.11 -23.16 -0.24
N LEU A 593 9.50 -23.10 -1.43
CA LEU A 593 10.02 -23.77 -2.62
C LEU A 593 11.37 -23.17 -3.05
N ILE A 594 11.43 -21.83 -3.15
CA ILE A 594 12.64 -21.11 -3.54
C ILE A 594 13.79 -21.41 -2.56
N ASP A 595 13.51 -21.38 -1.26
CA ASP A 595 14.50 -21.69 -0.22
C ASP A 595 15.07 -23.09 -0.40
N ARG A 596 14.20 -24.10 -0.56
CA ARG A 596 14.64 -25.48 -0.72
C ARG A 596 15.52 -25.66 -1.96
N TRP A 597 15.17 -25.02 -3.07
CA TRP A 597 15.96 -25.07 -4.30
C TRP A 597 17.27 -24.30 -4.18
N LEU A 598 17.26 -23.16 -3.48
CA LEU A 598 18.45 -22.37 -3.21
C LEU A 598 19.42 -23.15 -2.30
N GLU A 599 18.93 -23.89 -1.31
CA GLU A 599 19.76 -24.77 -0.47
C GLU A 599 20.46 -25.85 -1.30
N ALA A 600 19.74 -26.48 -2.24
CA ALA A 600 20.35 -27.48 -3.13
C ALA A 600 21.44 -26.86 -4.03
N LEU A 601 21.23 -25.62 -4.49
CA LEU A 601 22.24 -24.86 -5.23
C LEU A 601 23.47 -24.57 -4.37
N LEU A 602 23.28 -24.02 -3.16
CA LEU A 602 24.35 -23.59 -2.27
C LEU A 602 25.14 -24.77 -1.67
N ALA A 603 24.50 -25.92 -1.44
CA ALA A 603 25.19 -27.14 -1.04
C ALA A 603 26.27 -27.57 -2.05
N ARG A 604 26.12 -27.20 -3.33
CA ARG A 604 27.17 -27.45 -4.34
C ARG A 604 28.33 -26.44 -4.23
N CYS A 605 28.05 -25.21 -3.80
CA CYS A 605 29.05 -24.17 -3.57
C CYS A 605 29.98 -24.53 -2.41
N ASP A 606 29.45 -25.12 -1.34
CA ASP A 606 30.24 -25.58 -0.19
C ASP A 606 31.29 -26.64 -0.59
N VAL A 607 31.02 -27.45 -1.61
CA VAL A 607 31.92 -28.48 -2.14
C VAL A 607 32.96 -27.91 -3.12
N HIS A 608 32.81 -26.66 -3.57
CA HIS A 608 33.78 -25.97 -4.43
C HIS A 608 34.84 -25.18 -3.64
N GLU A 609 34.78 -25.16 -2.29
CA GLU A 609 35.70 -24.42 -1.40
C GLU A 609 35.78 -22.90 -1.64
N GLU A 610 34.90 -22.32 -2.48
CA GLU A 610 35.01 -20.91 -2.89
C GLU A 610 34.25 -19.94 -1.96
N PHE A 611 33.13 -20.37 -1.35
CA PHE A 611 32.32 -19.55 -0.43
C PHE A 611 31.23 -20.36 0.29
N THR A 612 30.84 -19.92 1.49
CA THR A 612 29.72 -20.48 2.26
C THR A 612 28.43 -19.66 2.15
N ARG A 613 27.28 -20.27 2.48
CA ARG A 613 26.00 -19.55 2.62
C ARG A 613 26.12 -18.35 3.56
N ALA A 614 26.74 -18.52 4.72
CA ALA A 614 26.89 -17.46 5.71
C ALA A 614 27.71 -16.27 5.17
N GLU A 615 28.75 -16.54 4.37
CA GLU A 615 29.54 -15.49 3.72
C GLU A 615 28.76 -14.72 2.65
N LEU A 616 27.92 -15.40 1.87
CA LEU A 616 27.04 -14.73 0.90
C LEU A 616 25.97 -13.89 1.60
N PHE A 617 25.35 -14.43 2.66
CA PHE A 617 24.36 -13.69 3.46
C PHE A 617 24.97 -12.47 4.10
N ALA A 618 26.16 -12.61 4.70
CA ALA A 618 26.90 -11.49 5.24
C ALA A 618 27.04 -10.37 4.19
N GLN A 619 27.25 -10.67 2.91
CA GLN A 619 27.33 -9.71 1.79
C GLN A 619 26.05 -8.96 1.41
N VAL A 620 24.88 -9.48 1.77
CA VAL A 620 23.59 -8.79 1.53
C VAL A 620 22.97 -8.20 2.80
N GLU A 621 23.54 -8.45 3.97
CA GLU A 621 23.09 -7.85 5.23
C GLU A 621 23.11 -6.31 5.21
N PRO A 622 22.20 -5.67 5.99
CA PRO A 622 22.23 -4.23 6.17
C PRO A 622 23.59 -3.73 6.65
N LEU A 623 24.05 -2.60 6.12
CA LEU A 623 25.20 -1.89 6.67
C LEU A 623 24.90 -1.45 8.12
N PRO A 624 25.90 -1.40 9.02
CA PRO A 624 25.62 -1.18 10.43
C PRO A 624 25.16 0.25 10.73
N ILE A 625 24.47 0.43 11.84
CA ILE A 625 24.03 1.76 12.32
C ILE A 625 25.07 2.28 13.31
N LEU A 626 25.47 3.55 13.21
CA LEU A 626 26.30 4.20 14.23
C LEU A 626 25.41 4.76 15.34
N ASP A 627 25.61 4.32 16.57
CA ASP A 627 24.90 4.83 17.75
C ASP A 627 25.52 6.13 18.28
N ASP A 628 24.78 6.83 19.14
CA ASP A 628 25.21 8.10 19.75
C ASP A 628 26.50 7.96 20.58
N ASP A 629 26.79 6.76 21.09
CA ASP A 629 28.00 6.45 21.85
C ASP A 629 29.22 6.13 20.95
N GLY A 630 29.05 6.18 19.64
CA GLY A 630 30.09 5.89 18.64
C GLY A 630 30.29 4.39 18.36
N SER A 631 29.43 3.52 18.87
CA SER A 631 29.45 2.08 18.57
C SER A 631 28.65 1.74 17.32
N PHE A 632 29.03 0.65 16.63
CA PHE A 632 28.29 0.15 15.48
C PHE A 632 27.35 -0.98 15.87
N LEU A 633 26.06 -0.79 15.60
CA LEU A 633 25.04 -1.83 15.66
C LEU A 633 25.00 -2.59 14.33
N TRP A 634 25.44 -3.85 14.35
CA TRP A 634 25.33 -4.78 13.23
C TRP A 634 23.98 -5.51 13.28
N LEU A 635 23.30 -5.64 12.15
CA LEU A 635 21.91 -6.11 12.05
C LEU A 635 21.78 -7.55 11.51
N GLY A 636 22.84 -8.34 11.66
CA GLY A 636 22.94 -9.73 11.21
C GLY A 636 22.35 -10.74 12.19
#